data_AF-A0A0B8P5V4-F1
#
_entry.id   AF-A0A0B8P5V4-F1
#
_cell.length_a   1.000
_cell.length_b   1.000
_cell.length_c   1.000
_cell.angle_alpha   90.00
_cell.angle_beta   90.00
_cell.angle_gamma   90.00
#
_symmetry.space_group_name_H-M   'P 1'
#
loop_
_entity.id
_entity.type
_entity.pdbx_description
1 polymer ?
#
loop_
_entity_poly.entity_id
_entity_poly.type
_entity_poly.pdbx_seq_one_letter_code
_entity_poly.pdbx_strand_id
1 'polypeptide(L)' 'MRSHLADKHQEFDGYSPTKAVRQQHRFRLPKFVIARKQGRFWALRDVIFENEFSVTPDLL' A
#
# COMPACT_ATOMS: atom_id res chain seq x y z
N MET A 1 -4.16 -5.30 -6.76
CA MET A 1 -3.94 -4.53 -5.51
C MET A 1 -2.45 -4.20 -5.44
N ARG A 2 -2.07 -2.95 -5.15
CA ARG A 2 -0.66 -2.55 -5.13
C ARG A 2 0.07 -3.20 -3.95
N SER A 3 1.32 -3.63 -4.17
CA SER A 3 2.08 -4.35 -3.15
C SER A 3 2.59 -3.41 -2.06
N HIS A 4 2.41 -3.82 -0.81
CA HIS A 4 3.01 -3.19 0.36
C HIS A 4 4.48 -3.58 0.55
N LEU A 5 5.03 -4.56 -0.17
CA LEU A 5 6.47 -4.86 -0.10
C LEU A 5 7.29 -3.69 -0.65
N ALA A 6 8.25 -3.23 0.14
CA ALA A 6 9.20 -2.19 -0.28
C ALA A 6 10.18 -2.72 -1.33
N ASP A 7 10.74 -3.92 -1.09
CA ASP A 7 11.58 -4.64 -2.05
C ASP A 7 10.76 -5.74 -2.73
N LYS A 8 10.61 -5.64 -4.05
CA LYS A 8 9.85 -6.58 -4.88
C LYS A 8 10.62 -7.88 -5.16
N HIS A 9 11.94 -7.87 -5.00
CA HIS A 9 12.80 -9.03 -5.28
C HIS A 9 12.92 -9.99 -4.10
N GLN A 10 12.59 -9.51 -2.89
CA GLN A 10 12.47 -10.36 -1.73
C GLN A 10 11.00 -10.69 -1.51
N GLU A 11 10.58 -11.86 -1.97
CA GLU A 11 9.20 -12.32 -1.82
C GLU A 11 8.80 -12.48 -0.34
N PHE A 12 7.49 -12.41 -0.10
CA PHE A 12 6.90 -12.70 1.20
C PHE A 12 5.79 -13.73 1.04
N ASP A 13 5.99 -14.85 1.69
CA ASP A 13 5.20 -16.07 1.52
C ASP A 13 3.79 -16.03 2.13
N GLY A 14 3.35 -14.92 2.74
CA GLY A 14 1.93 -14.65 3.03
C GLY A 14 1.19 -15.53 4.07
N TYR A 15 1.68 -16.71 4.44
CA TYR A 15 0.87 -17.76 5.09
C TYR A 15 0.56 -17.57 6.58
N SER A 16 1.03 -16.50 7.23
CA SER A 16 0.78 -16.30 8.66
C SER A 16 0.67 -14.82 9.05
N PRO A 17 -0.42 -14.41 9.72
CA PRO A 17 -0.55 -13.06 10.29
C PRO A 17 0.61 -12.71 11.25
N THR A 18 1.04 -13.66 12.08
CA THR A 18 2.16 -13.45 13.02
C THR A 18 3.47 -13.19 12.29
N LYS A 19 3.71 -13.90 11.17
CA LYS A 19 4.90 -13.67 10.33
C LYS A 19 4.85 -12.29 9.67
N ALA A 20 3.67 -11.86 9.20
CA ALA A 20 3.47 -10.53 8.64
C ALA A 20 3.78 -9.41 9.65
N VAL A 21 3.28 -9.52 10.88
CA VAL A 21 3.56 -8.53 11.93
C VAL A 21 5.05 -8.49 12.29
N ARG A 22 5.72 -9.65 12.43
CA ARG A 22 7.16 -9.72 12.72
C ARG A 22 8.01 -9.08 11.61
N GLN A 23 7.56 -9.19 10.37
CA GLN A 23 8.27 -8.65 9.20
C GLN A 23 7.71 -7.31 8.71
N GLN A 24 6.93 -6.59 9.55
CA GLN A 24 6.26 -5.35 9.15
C GLN A 24 7.20 -4.27 8.61
N HIS A 25 8.46 -4.26 9.05
CA HIS A 25 9.50 -3.34 8.57
C HIS A 25 9.82 -3.49 7.08
N ARG A 26 9.48 -4.64 6.46
CA ARG A 26 9.61 -4.87 5.02
C ARG A 26 8.47 -4.25 4.21
N PHE A 27 7.41 -3.81 4.89
CA PHE A 27 6.24 -3.23 4.26
C PHE A 27 6.31 -1.70 4.30
N ARG A 28 6.16 -1.08 3.13
CA ARG A 28 5.98 0.37 3.02
C ARG A 28 4.56 0.76 3.36
N LEU A 29 4.43 1.92 3.99
CA LEU A 29 3.14 2.55 4.26
C LEU A 29 2.66 3.34 3.02
N PRO A 30 1.35 3.39 2.78
CA PRO A 30 0.81 4.24 1.74
C PRO A 30 0.92 5.71 2.12
N LYS A 31 1.05 6.58 1.12
CA LYS A 31 0.99 8.03 1.27
C LYS A 31 -0.46 8.49 1.47
N PHE A 32 -1.40 7.89 0.74
CA PHE A 32 -2.84 8.02 0.97
C PHE A 32 -3.61 6.81 0.44
N VAL A 33 -4.84 6.64 0.93
CA VAL A 33 -5.77 5.61 0.47
C VAL A 33 -7.07 6.27 -0.01
N ILE A 34 -7.64 5.72 -1.07
CA ILE A 34 -8.96 6.14 -1.59
C ILE A 34 -9.96 5.06 -1.18
N ALA A 35 -11.04 5.45 -0.52
CA ALA A 35 -12.10 4.54 -0.09
C ALA A 35 -13.45 4.93 -0.70
N ARG A 36 -14.38 3.96 -0.73
CA ARG A 36 -15.79 4.20 -1.06
C ARG A 36 -16.69 3.76 0.10
N LYS A 37 -17.78 4.48 0.32
CA LYS A 37 -18.77 4.12 1.34
C LYS A 37 -19.58 2.90 0.87
N GLN A 38 -19.69 1.89 1.73
CA GLN A 38 -20.52 0.70 1.54
C GLN A 38 -21.38 0.49 2.78
N GLY A 39 -22.63 0.97 2.72
CA GLY A 39 -23.53 0.98 3.87
C GLY A 39 -22.92 1.75 5.05
N ARG A 40 -22.63 1.02 6.13
CA ARG A 40 -22.02 1.54 7.38
C ARG A 40 -20.48 1.53 7.38
N PHE A 41 -19.85 1.00 6.34
CA PHE A 41 -18.41 0.78 6.31
C PHE A 41 -17.74 1.54 5.16
N TRP A 42 -16.44 1.75 5.28
CA TRP A 42 -15.58 2.19 4.19
C TRP A 42 -14.85 0.98 3.61
N ALA A 43 -14.92 0.83 2.29
CA ALA A 43 -14.15 -0.17 1.57
C ALA A 43 -13.01 0.50 0.82
N LEU A 44 -11.78 -0.01 1.00
CA LEU A 44 -10.62 0.44 0.25
C LEU A 44 -10.86 0.22 -1.25
N ARG A 45 -10.66 1.27 -2.04
CA ARG A 45 -10.69 1.25 -3.50
C ARG A 45 -9.28 1.26 -4.05
N ASP A 46 -8.45 2.17 -3.54
CA ASP A 46 -7.10 2.32 -4.01
C ASP A 46 -6.11 2.71 -2.91
N VAL A 47 -4.83 2.40 -3.14
CA VAL A 47 -3.72 2.62 -2.22
C VAL A 47 -2.59 3.26 -3.02
N ILE A 48 -2.19 4.47 -2.66
CA ILE A 48 -1.16 5.24 -3.37
C ILE A 48 0.06 5.38 -2.47
N PHE A 49 1.24 5.08 -3.01
CA PHE A 49 2.51 5.19 -2.30
C PHE A 49 3.32 6.40 -2.76
N GLU A 50 4.31 6.80 -1.97
CA GLU A 50 5.12 8.01 -2.20
C GLU A 50 5.69 8.10 -3.63
N ASN A 51 6.27 7.01 -4.12
CA ASN A 51 6.91 6.95 -5.43
C ASN A 51 5.93 6.90 -6.62
N GLU A 52 4.64 6.79 -6.35
CA GLU A 52 3.56 6.86 -7.34
C GLU A 52 2.93 8.27 -7.36
N PHE A 53 3.31 9.13 -6.41
CA PHE A 53 2.87 10.51 -6.30
C PHE A 53 3.92 11.46 -6.85
N SER A 54 4.12 11.41 -8.16
CA SER A 54 4.95 12.38 -8.88
C SER A 54 4.05 13.46 -9.46
N VAL A 55 4.01 14.64 -8.82
CA VAL A 55 3.52 15.84 -9.49
C VAL A 55 4.69 16.37 -10.30
N THR A 56 4.70 16.15 -11.61
CA THR A 56 5.63 16.86 -12.50
C THR A 56 5.25 18.35 -12.45
N PRO A 57 6.11 19.25 -11.93
CA PRO A 57 5.77 20.67 -11.80
C PRO A 57 5.70 21.39 -13.16
N ASP A 58 6.26 20.80 -14.21
CA ASP A 58 6.66 21.52 -15.42
C ASP A 58 5.66 21.43 -16.60
N LEU A 59 4.36 21.27 -16.32
CA LEU A 59 3.30 21.31 -17.34
C LEU A 59 2.15 22.28 -17.01
N LEU A 60 2.50 23.45 -16.45
CA LEU A 60 1.69 24.68 -16.41
C LEU A 60 2.55 25.86 -16.87
#